data_AF-E2C1S2-F1
#
_entry.id   AF-E2C1S2-F1
#
_cell.length_a   1.000
_cell.length_b   1.000
_cell.length_c   1.000
_cell.angle_alpha   90.00
_cell.angle_beta   90.00
_cell.angle_gamma   90.00
#
_symmetry.space_group_name_H-M   'P 1'
#
loop_
_entity.id
_entity.type
_entity.pdbx_description
1 polymer ?
#
loop_
_entity_poly.entity_id
_entity_poly.type
_entity_poly.pdbx_seq_one_letter_code
_entity_poly.pdbx_strand_id
1 'polypeptide(L)' 'MYDVDGNGVIDMQEMTKIVQAIYDMLGACSSNRPADSAEERAKNIFAKMDENNDGQLTQDEFLKGCLQDEELSKMLAP' A
#
# COMPACT_ATOMS: atom_id res chain seq x y z
N MET A 1 -8.80 -6.48 5.56
CA MET A 1 -7.55 -6.40 6.36
C MET A 1 -6.58 -5.37 5.75
N TYR A 2 -7.06 -4.47 4.89
CA TYR A 2 -6.26 -3.46 4.19
C TYR A 2 -6.93 -2.10 4.38
N ASP A 3 -8.21 -2.04 4.04
CA ASP A 3 -9.17 -1.06 4.57
C ASP A 3 -9.37 -1.30 6.08
N VAL A 4 -8.95 -0.34 6.89
CA VAL A 4 -8.91 -0.35 8.36
C VAL A 4 -10.20 0.22 8.92
N ASP A 5 -10.78 1.24 8.29
CA ASP A 5 -12.03 1.87 8.73
C ASP A 5 -13.29 1.25 8.12
N GLY A 6 -13.13 0.38 7.12
CA GLY A 6 -14.21 -0.39 6.50
C GLY A 6 -15.07 0.45 5.55
N ASN A 7 -14.51 1.51 4.99
CA ASN A 7 -15.24 2.45 4.13
C ASN A 7 -15.34 1.96 2.66
N GLY A 8 -14.64 0.88 2.30
CA GLY A 8 -14.62 0.29 0.96
C GLY A 8 -13.60 0.91 0.00
N VAL A 9 -12.80 1.86 0.46
CA VAL A 9 -11.68 2.47 -0.23
C VAL A 9 -10.41 2.36 0.62
N ILE A 10 -9.26 2.70 0.06
CA ILE A 10 -7.99 2.74 0.77
C ILE A 10 -7.42 4.14 0.63
N ASP A 11 -7.28 4.83 1.74
CA ASP A 11 -6.68 6.16 1.78
C ASP A 11 -5.14 6.07 1.82
N MET A 12 -4.46 7.17 1.51
CA MET A 12 -2.99 7.26 1.55
C MET A 12 -2.40 6.90 2.94
N GLN A 13 -3.13 7.18 4.01
CA GLN A 13 -2.74 6.80 5.38
C GLN A 13 -2.79 5.29 5.59
N GLU A 14 -3.81 4.64 5.06
CA GLU A 14 -4.00 3.20 5.16
C GLU A 14 -3.00 2.47 4.27
N MET A 15 -2.80 2.95 3.04
CA MET A 15 -1.76 2.47 2.13
C MET A 15 -0.38 2.48 2.80
N THR A 16 -0.03 3.58 3.47
CA THR A 16 1.24 3.68 4.20
C THR A 16 1.34 2.64 5.31
N LYS A 17 0.26 2.43 6.08
CA LYS A 17 0.21 1.40 7.13
C LYS A 17 0.32 -0.02 6.56
N ILE A 18 -0.35 -0.31 5.44
CA ILE A 18 -0.29 -1.61 4.76
C ILE A 18 1.16 -1.90 4.34
N VAL A 19 1.78 -0.96 3.61
CA VAL A 19 3.16 -1.09 3.13
C VAL A 19 4.11 -1.26 4.32
N GLN A 20 3.93 -0.48 5.38
CA GLN A 20 4.75 -0.58 6.60
C GLN A 20 4.57 -1.92 7.32
N ALA A 21 3.34 -2.41 7.46
CA ALA A 21 3.04 -3.69 8.10
C ALA A 21 3.59 -4.88 7.30
N ILE A 22 3.53 -4.81 5.96
CA ILE A 22 4.12 -5.81 5.07
C ILE A 22 5.65 -5.86 5.23
N TYR A 23 6.31 -4.70 5.26
CA TYR A 23 7.76 -4.63 5.49
C TYR A 23 8.16 -5.19 6.87
N ASP A 24 7.35 -4.94 7.90
CA ASP A 24 7.54 -5.50 9.24
C ASP A 24 7.37 -7.04 9.25
N MET A 25 6.35 -7.55 8.54
CA MET A 25 6.02 -8.98 8.45
C MET A 25 7.05 -9.81 7.65
N LEU A 26 7.60 -9.26 6.56
CA LEU A 26 8.61 -9.94 5.73
C LEU A 26 10.01 -9.99 6.35
N GLY A 27 10.15 -9.58 7.61
CA GLY A 27 11.36 -9.83 8.39
C GLY A 27 12.48 -8.82 8.15
N ALA A 28 12.17 -7.63 7.63
CA ALA A 28 13.07 -6.50 7.80
C ALA A 28 12.94 -5.98 9.24
N CYS A 29 13.52 -6.71 10.20
CA CYS A 29 13.92 -6.17 11.50
C CYS A 29 14.84 -4.97 11.26
N SER A 30 14.26 -3.81 11.02
CA SER A 30 14.95 -2.54 10.96
C SER A 30 13.94 -1.54 11.46
N SER A 31 13.85 -1.48 12.79
CA SER A 31 13.32 -0.36 13.58
C SER A 31 14.02 0.99 13.28
N ASN A 32 14.64 1.12 12.11
CA ASN A 32 15.55 2.15 11.64
C ASN A 32 15.35 2.49 10.14
N ARG A 33 14.39 1.88 9.43
CA ARG A 33 14.00 2.42 8.11
C ARG A 33 13.18 3.69 8.36
N PRO A 34 13.55 4.84 7.76
CA PRO A 34 12.80 6.07 7.97
C PRO A 34 11.38 5.86 7.45
N ALA A 35 10.39 6.30 8.24
CA ALA A 35 8.98 6.31 7.82
C ALA A 35 8.82 6.99 6.45
N ASP A 36 9.68 7.96 6.15
CA ASP A 36 9.79 8.62 4.85
C ASP A 36 9.94 7.65 3.68
N SER A 37 10.67 6.53 3.82
CA SER A 37 10.81 5.54 2.74
C SER A 37 9.55 4.72 2.50
N ALA A 38 8.78 4.41 3.54
CA ALA A 38 7.52 3.67 3.40
C ALA A 38 6.42 4.59 2.87
N GLU A 39 6.34 5.82 3.38
CA GLU A 39 5.36 6.82 2.97
C GLU A 39 5.61 7.29 1.54
N GLU A 40 6.86 7.56 1.14
CA GLU A 40 7.19 7.89 -0.26
C GLU A 40 6.90 6.72 -1.20
N ARG A 41 7.23 5.47 -0.80
CA ARG A 41 6.89 4.28 -1.60
C ARG A 41 5.38 4.13 -1.73
N ALA A 42 4.65 4.22 -0.62
CA ALA A 42 3.20 4.16 -0.60
C ALA A 42 2.60 5.23 -1.50
N LYS A 43 3.07 6.48 -1.41
CA LYS A 43 2.62 7.59 -2.26
C LYS A 43 2.90 7.36 -3.74
N ASN A 44 4.08 6.86 -4.08
CA ASN A 44 4.47 6.62 -5.47
C ASN A 44 3.69 5.46 -6.09
N ILE A 45 3.34 4.46 -5.28
CA ILE A 45 2.47 3.37 -5.67
C ILE A 45 1.04 3.87 -5.76
N PHE A 46 0.56 4.59 -4.74
CA PHE A 46 -0.77 5.17 -4.67
C PHE A 46 -1.06 6.00 -5.92
N ALA A 47 -0.18 6.94 -6.26
CA ALA A 47 -0.32 7.77 -7.45
C ALA A 47 -0.28 6.98 -8.79
N LYS A 48 0.28 5.76 -8.79
CA LYS A 48 0.25 4.88 -9.96
C LYS A 48 -1.03 4.03 -10.04
N MET A 49 -1.60 3.69 -8.89
CA MET A 49 -2.83 2.90 -8.78
C MET A 49 -4.09 3.78 -8.91
N ASP A 50 -3.99 5.03 -8.46
CA ASP A 50 -5.04 6.04 -8.46
C ASP A 50 -5.23 6.56 -9.90
N GLU A 51 -6.00 5.80 -10.70
CA GLU A 51 -6.27 6.13 -12.10
C GLU A 51 -7.11 7.42 -12.20
N ASN A 52 -8.05 7.63 -11.27
CA ASN A 52 -8.96 8.77 -11.26
C ASN A 52 -8.39 10.00 -10.53
N ASN A 53 -7.24 9.86 -9.83
CA ASN A 53 -6.57 10.90 -9.05
C ASN A 53 -7.49 11.54 -8.01
N ASP A 54 -8.40 10.74 -7.42
CA ASP A 54 -9.35 11.23 -6.42
C ASP A 54 -8.79 11.18 -4.99
N GLY A 55 -7.58 10.62 -4.82
CA GLY A 55 -6.93 10.50 -3.52
C GLY A 55 -7.41 9.30 -2.70
N GLN A 56 -8.18 8.38 -3.30
CA GLN A 56 -8.69 7.15 -2.68
C GLN A 56 -8.54 5.96 -3.65
N LEU A 57 -8.06 4.81 -3.17
CA LEU A 57 -8.03 3.61 -3.99
C LEU A 57 -9.27 2.78 -3.75
N THR A 58 -10.12 2.65 -4.77
CA THR A 58 -11.21 1.67 -4.71
C THR A 58 -10.65 0.24 -4.71
N GLN A 59 -11.48 -0.71 -4.30
CA GLN A 59 -11.10 -2.13 -4.30
C GLN A 59 -10.57 -2.62 -5.65
N ASP A 60 -11.15 -2.11 -6.76
CA ASP A 60 -10.77 -2.47 -8.13
C ASP A 60 -9.41 -1.86 -8.52
N GLU A 61 -9.20 -0.58 -8.19
CA GLU A 61 -7.94 0.14 -8.42
C GLU A 61 -6.81 -0.46 -7.58
N PHE A 62 -7.08 -0.81 -6.32
CA PHE A 62 -6.12 -1.47 -5.46
C PHE A 62 -5.73 -2.85 -6.00
N LEU A 63 -6.70 -3.66 -6.44
CA LEU A 63 -6.43 -4.98 -7.02
C LEU A 63 -5.62 -4.87 -8.31
N LYS A 64 -6.04 -4.00 -9.24
CA LYS A 64 -5.29 -3.73 -10.48
C LYS A 64 -3.88 -3.23 -10.18
N GLY A 65 -3.76 -2.32 -9.24
CA GLY A 65 -2.51 -1.74 -8.81
C GLY A 65 -1.57 -2.80 -8.23
N CYS A 66 -2.09 -3.67 -7.37
CA CYS A 66 -1.32 -4.77 -6.79
C CYS A 66 -0.90 -5.78 -7.87
N LEU A 67 -1.72 -6.02 -8.88
CA LEU A 67 -1.38 -6.87 -10.01
C LEU A 67 -0.34 -6.23 -10.94
N GLN A 68 -0.36 -4.91 -11.10
CA GLN A 68 0.65 -4.17 -11.87
C GLN A 68 1.99 -4.10 -11.14
N ASP A 69 1.97 -4.02 -9.81
CA ASP A 69 3.18 -3.96 -9.00
C ASP A 69 3.60 -5.37 -8.56
N GLU A 70 4.63 -5.92 -9.22
CA GLU A 70 5.18 -7.24 -8.89
C GLU A 70 5.70 -7.34 -7.45
N GLU A 71 6.09 -6.23 -6.81
CA GLU A 71 6.56 -6.24 -5.42
C GLU A 71 5.36 -6.43 -4.49
N LEU A 72 4.31 -5.61 -4.63
CA LEU A 72 3.09 -5.74 -3.82
C LEU A 72 2.33 -7.05 -4.07
N SER A 73 2.16 -7.50 -5.31
CA SER A 73 1.51 -8.79 -5.57
C SER A 73 2.25 -9.96 -4.91
N LYS A 74 3.58 -9.97 -4.93
CA LYS A 74 4.39 -11.00 -4.23
C LYS A 74 4.27 -10.92 -2.72
N MET A 75 4.02 -9.73 -2.18
CA MET A 75 3.88 -9.51 -0.73
C MET A 75 2.47 -9.79 -0.21
N LEU A 76 1.45 -9.64 -1.06
CA LEU A 76 0.04 -9.90 -0.74
C LEU A 76 -0.37 -11.35 -1.05
N ALA A 77 0.40 -12.05 -1.89
CA ALA A 77 0.24 -13.48 -2.12
C ALA A 77 0.68 -14.28 -0.86
N PRO A 78 -0.11 -15.27 -0.40
CA PRO A 78 0.20 -16.09 0.78
C PRO A 78 1.39 -17.03 0.59
#